data_AF-A0A1S8XXX5-F1
#
_entry.id   AF-A0A1S8XXX5-F1
#
_cell.length_a   1.000
_cell.length_b   1.000
_cell.length_c   1.000
_cell.angle_alpha   90.00
_cell.angle_beta   90.00
_cell.angle_gamma   90.00
#
_symmetry.space_group_name_H-M   'P 1'
#
loop_
_entity.id
_entity.type
_entity.pdbx_description
1 polymer ?
#
loop_
_entity_poly.entity_id
_entity_poly.type
_entity_poly.pdbx_seq_one_letter_code
_entity_poly.pdbx_strand_id
1 'polypeptide(L)'
;MALGGAVAPLTGCDLLDRGDRQDQAPDPLEPLATQARELAARHRAALAADPGLAPLLTPIADAHEAHAAELAKLTGRPAASPGPSPEATTGGDRAAVLAALREAEQGGREAAAKLCAEAPADRAALVGSIAAARATHVEALK
;
A
#
# COMPACT_ATOMS: atom_id res chain seq x y z
N MET A 1 -37.95 48.78 -40.88
CA MET A 1 -36.63 49.44 -40.71
C MET A 1 -36.20 49.30 -39.25
N ALA A 2 -34.88 49.10 -39.04
CA ALA A 2 -34.10 48.99 -37.78
C ALA A 2 -34.22 47.66 -37.00
N LEU A 3 -33.27 46.71 -37.13
CA LEU A 3 -31.94 46.57 -36.46
C LEU A 3 -32.12 46.30 -34.95
N GLY A 4 -31.79 45.14 -34.37
CA GLY A 4 -30.61 44.30 -34.56
C GLY A 4 -29.59 44.63 -33.45
N GLY A 5 -29.55 43.83 -32.38
CA GLY A 5 -28.59 44.01 -31.28
C GLY A 5 -28.67 42.89 -30.25
N ALA A 6 -27.91 41.81 -30.47
CA ALA A 6 -27.73 40.74 -29.50
C ALA A 6 -26.72 41.19 -28.43
N VAL A 7 -27.15 41.22 -27.16
CA VAL A 7 -26.24 41.26 -26.01
C VAL A 7 -26.04 39.83 -25.53
N ALA A 8 -24.86 39.28 -25.84
CA ALA A 8 -24.41 37.99 -25.33
C ALA A 8 -24.23 38.07 -23.80
N PRO A 9 -24.63 37.06 -23.02
CA PRO A 9 -24.22 36.97 -21.63
C PRO A 9 -22.71 36.73 -21.59
N LEU A 10 -21.98 37.59 -20.90
CA LEU A 10 -20.64 37.25 -20.41
C LEU A 10 -20.81 36.17 -19.35
N THR A 11 -20.89 34.90 -19.78
CA THR A 11 -20.76 33.75 -18.89
C THR A 11 -19.34 33.80 -18.34
N GLY A 12 -19.26 34.20 -17.07
CA GLY A 12 -18.03 34.29 -16.31
C GLY A 12 -17.27 32.97 -16.36
N CYS A 13 -15.95 33.14 -16.30
CA CYS A 13 -14.93 32.12 -16.26
C CYS A 13 -15.37 30.88 -15.46
N ASP A 14 -15.14 29.72 -16.09
CA ASP A 14 -15.38 28.36 -15.61
C ASP A 14 -14.60 28.08 -14.31
N LEU A 15 -15.11 28.62 -13.21
CA LEU A 15 -14.62 28.44 -11.84
C LEU A 15 -15.28 27.22 -11.17
N LEU A 16 -15.97 26.38 -11.95
CA LEU A 16 -16.76 25.24 -11.49
C LEU A 16 -16.31 23.90 -12.08
N ASP A 17 -15.15 23.80 -12.74
CA ASP A 17 -14.48 22.52 -12.96
C ASP A 17 -13.76 22.02 -11.68
N ARG A 18 -14.50 22.05 -10.56
CA ARG A 18 -14.17 21.40 -9.28
C ARG A 18 -15.14 20.24 -9.06
N GLY A 19 -15.60 19.62 -10.14
CA GLY A 19 -16.67 18.62 -10.15
C GLY A 19 -16.23 17.16 -10.16
N ASP A 20 -14.99 16.83 -10.53
CA ASP A 20 -14.73 15.45 -11.01
C ASP A 20 -13.69 14.65 -10.21
N ARG A 21 -13.27 15.11 -9.01
CA ARG A 21 -12.27 14.37 -8.21
C ARG A 21 -12.85 13.36 -7.21
N GLN A 22 -14.16 13.30 -7.02
CA GLN A 22 -14.73 12.61 -5.85
C GLN A 22 -15.32 11.22 -6.10
N ASP A 23 -15.47 10.75 -7.35
CA ASP A 23 -16.11 9.45 -7.65
C ASP A 23 -15.23 8.47 -8.44
N GLN A 24 -13.90 8.63 -8.43
CA GLN A 24 -13.03 7.58 -8.97
C GLN A 24 -13.03 6.37 -8.02
N ALA A 25 -13.48 5.21 -8.53
CA ALA A 25 -13.39 3.94 -7.84
C ALA A 25 -11.96 3.73 -7.26
N PRO A 26 -11.81 3.08 -6.10
CA PRO A 26 -10.50 2.83 -5.51
C PRO A 26 -9.59 2.11 -6.52
N ASP A 27 -8.32 2.54 -6.61
CA ASP A 27 -7.35 1.82 -7.43
C ASP A 27 -7.26 0.36 -6.96
N PRO A 28 -7.30 -0.63 -7.87
CA PRO A 28 -7.24 -2.05 -7.51
C PRO A 28 -6.00 -2.45 -6.68
N LEU A 29 -4.93 -1.65 -6.68
CA LEU A 29 -3.72 -1.88 -5.90
C LEU A 29 -3.76 -1.27 -4.48
N GLU A 30 -4.78 -0.47 -4.15
CA GLU A 30 -4.92 0.14 -2.81
C GLU A 30 -4.94 -0.89 -1.67
N PRO A 31 -5.61 -2.07 -1.80
CA PRO A 31 -5.54 -3.11 -0.78
C PRO A 31 -4.11 -3.65 -0.57
N LEU A 32 -3.33 -3.79 -1.65
CA LEU A 32 -1.94 -4.24 -1.56
C LEU A 32 -1.05 -3.20 -0.86
N ALA A 33 -1.28 -1.91 -1.12
CA ALA A 33 -0.57 -0.81 -0.47
C ALA A 33 -0.87 -0.77 1.03
N THR A 34 -2.14 -0.93 1.41
CA THR A 34 -2.56 -1.03 2.81
C THR A 34 -1.90 -2.22 3.49
N GLN A 35 -1.95 -3.40 2.87
CA GLN A 35 -1.33 -4.60 3.43
C GLN A 35 0.18 -4.47 3.60
N ALA A 36 0.88 -3.81 2.67
CA ALA A 36 2.32 -3.53 2.82
C ALA A 36 2.59 -2.67 4.06
N ARG A 37 1.81 -1.61 4.30
CA ARG A 37 1.93 -0.79 5.52
C ARG A 37 1.66 -1.60 6.79
N GLU A 38 0.64 -2.46 6.77
CA GLU A 38 0.32 -3.33 7.90
C GLU A 38 1.46 -4.33 8.21
N LEU A 39 2.06 -4.94 7.18
CA LEU A 39 3.19 -5.84 7.35
C LEU A 39 4.42 -5.10 7.91
N ALA A 40 4.72 -3.90 7.41
CA ALA A 40 5.76 -3.05 8.00
C ALA A 40 5.49 -2.80 9.49
N ALA A 41 4.27 -2.38 9.84
CA ALA A 41 3.88 -2.10 11.22
C ALA A 41 4.00 -3.34 12.13
N ARG A 42 3.61 -4.53 11.65
CA ARG A 42 3.76 -5.79 12.40
C ARG A 42 5.23 -6.13 12.66
N HIS A 43 6.10 -5.96 11.68
CA HIS A 43 7.54 -6.19 11.84
C HIS A 43 8.16 -5.19 12.82
N ARG A 44 7.77 -3.92 12.75
CA ARG A 44 8.20 -2.88 13.71
C ARG A 44 7.68 -3.14 15.13
N ALA A 45 6.46 -3.64 15.27
CA ALA A 45 5.91 -4.01 16.58
C ALA A 45 6.67 -5.20 17.20
N ALA A 46 6.99 -6.22 16.42
CA ALA A 46 7.82 -7.34 16.87
C ALA A 46 9.25 -6.90 17.23
N LEU A 47 9.84 -6.01 16.42
CA LEU A 47 11.13 -5.38 16.72
C LEU A 47 11.12 -4.60 18.05
N ALA A 48 10.04 -3.86 18.32
CA ALA A 48 9.90 -3.11 19.57
C ALA A 48 9.75 -4.02 20.80
N ALA A 49 9.09 -5.18 20.63
CA ALA A 49 8.93 -6.17 21.69
C ALA A 49 10.21 -6.98 21.98
N ASP A 50 11.01 -7.27 20.94
CA ASP A 50 12.30 -7.95 21.06
C ASP A 50 13.36 -7.29 20.15
N PRO A 51 14.13 -6.31 20.68
CA PRO A 51 15.19 -5.64 19.93
C PRO A 51 16.28 -6.57 19.40
N GLY A 52 16.43 -7.79 19.95
CA GLY A 52 17.36 -8.81 19.47
C GLY A 52 16.97 -9.39 18.11
N LEU A 53 15.79 -9.04 17.58
CA LEU A 53 15.33 -9.36 16.23
C LEU A 53 15.76 -8.30 15.19
N ALA A 54 16.39 -7.20 15.60
CA ALA A 54 16.71 -6.08 14.72
C ALA A 54 17.45 -6.44 13.42
N PRO A 55 18.50 -7.29 13.45
CA PRO A 55 19.21 -7.66 12.21
C PRO A 55 18.34 -8.41 11.20
N LEU A 56 17.29 -9.10 11.68
CA LEU A 56 16.38 -9.87 10.84
C LEU A 56 15.18 -9.04 10.37
N LEU A 57 14.52 -8.32 11.28
CA LEU A 57 13.22 -7.69 11.00
C LEU A 57 13.32 -6.29 10.41
N THR A 58 14.43 -5.56 10.65
CA THR A 58 14.59 -4.20 10.10
C THR A 58 14.57 -4.19 8.57
N PRO A 59 15.37 -5.03 7.87
CA PRO A 59 15.36 -5.04 6.41
C PRO A 59 14.00 -5.42 5.81
N ILE A 60 13.24 -6.30 6.49
CA ILE A 60 11.90 -6.73 6.04
C ILE A 60 10.89 -5.59 6.22
N ALA A 61 10.92 -4.89 7.36
CA ALA A 61 10.07 -3.73 7.59
C ALA A 61 10.33 -2.61 6.57
N ASP A 62 11.61 -2.29 6.34
CA ASP A 62 12.02 -1.26 5.37
C ASP A 62 11.57 -1.62 3.94
N ALA A 63 11.66 -2.90 3.55
CA ALA A 63 11.18 -3.37 2.25
C ALA A 63 9.67 -3.15 2.08
N HIS A 64 8.86 -3.42 3.11
CA HIS A 64 7.42 -3.18 3.06
C HIS A 64 7.05 -1.70 3.02
N GLU A 65 7.79 -0.84 3.73
CA GLU A 65 7.65 0.61 3.64
C GLU A 65 7.96 1.10 2.22
N ALA A 66 9.04 0.58 1.60
CA ALA A 66 9.39 0.88 0.22
C ALA A 66 8.31 0.41 -0.77
N HIS A 67 7.79 -0.81 -0.61
CA HIS A 67 6.69 -1.31 -1.44
C HIS A 67 5.44 -0.42 -1.34
N ALA A 68 5.05 -0.03 -0.12
CA ALA A 68 3.91 0.85 0.10
C ALA A 68 4.11 2.23 -0.55
N ALA A 69 5.34 2.76 -0.55
CA ALA A 69 5.68 4.02 -1.19
C ALA A 69 5.62 3.92 -2.73
N GLU A 70 6.16 2.85 -3.32
CA GLU A 70 6.09 2.63 -4.77
C GLU A 70 4.65 2.41 -5.25
N LEU A 71 3.84 1.68 -4.50
CA LEU A 71 2.42 1.51 -4.80
C LEU A 71 1.67 2.85 -4.74
N ALA A 72 1.95 3.69 -3.75
CA ALA A 72 1.34 5.03 -3.67
C ALA A 72 1.70 5.92 -4.87
N LYS A 73 2.95 5.85 -5.35
CA LYS A 73 3.37 6.54 -6.58
C LYS A 73 2.59 6.01 -7.80
N LEU A 74 2.44 4.69 -7.91
CA LEU A 74 1.77 4.04 -9.03
C LEU A 74 0.25 4.34 -9.08
N THR A 75 -0.41 4.45 -7.92
CA THR A 75 -1.85 4.77 -7.85
C THR A 75 -2.13 6.27 -7.95
N GLY A 76 -1.10 7.12 -7.93
CA GLY A 76 -1.24 8.57 -7.94
C GLY A 76 -1.95 9.12 -6.69
N ARG A 77 -2.10 8.32 -5.64
CA ARG A 77 -2.79 8.69 -4.41
C ARG A 77 -1.78 8.89 -3.29
N PRO A 78 -1.85 10.01 -2.55
CA PRO A 78 -1.03 10.17 -1.35
C PRO A 78 -1.34 9.03 -0.38
N ALA A 79 -0.30 8.55 0.31
CA ALA A 79 -0.47 7.46 1.27
C ALA A 79 -1.59 7.83 2.27
N ALA A 80 -2.58 6.94 2.40
CA ALA A 80 -3.59 7.08 3.43
C ALA A 80 -2.92 7.11 4.80
N SER A 81 -3.45 7.95 5.70
CA SER A 81 -2.95 8.01 7.08
C SER A 81 -2.89 6.60 7.68
N PRO A 82 -1.83 6.27 8.42
CA PRO A 82 -1.71 4.96 9.05
C PRO A 82 -2.93 4.68 9.92
N GLY A 83 -3.55 3.52 9.70
CA GLY A 83 -4.58 2.99 10.59
C GLY A 83 -4.00 2.61 11.95
N PRO A 84 -4.84 2.15 12.91
CA PRO A 84 -4.36 1.72 14.21
C PRO A 84 -3.27 0.65 14.05
N SER A 85 -2.07 0.94 14.57
CA SER A 85 -0.98 -0.04 14.60
C SER A 85 -1.38 -1.21 15.50
N PRO A 86 -1.03 -2.45 15.13
CA PRO A 86 -1.17 -3.59 16.04
C PRO A 86 -0.37 -3.31 17.32
N GLU A 87 -1.00 -3.49 18.47
CA GLU A 87 -0.34 -3.35 19.76
C GLU A 87 0.77 -4.39 19.90
N ALA A 88 1.94 -3.95 20.37
CA ALA A 88 3.04 -4.84 20.68
C ALA A 88 2.65 -5.72 21.88
N THR A 89 2.55 -7.02 21.66
CA THR A 89 2.36 -7.98 22.75
C THR A 89 3.71 -8.26 23.40
N THR A 90 3.97 -7.61 24.54
CA THR A 90 5.21 -7.78 25.30
C THR A 90 5.23 -9.15 25.97
N GLY A 91 6.32 -9.91 25.79
CA GLY A 91 6.53 -11.20 26.47
C GLY A 91 5.97 -12.44 25.76
N GLY A 92 5.64 -12.34 24.47
CA GLY A 92 5.31 -13.52 23.65
C GLY A 92 6.53 -14.42 23.39
N ASP A 93 6.29 -15.71 23.22
CA ASP A 93 7.32 -16.66 22.75
C ASP A 93 7.87 -16.20 21.39
N ARG A 94 9.19 -15.99 21.31
CA ARG A 94 9.89 -15.54 20.09
C ARG A 94 9.59 -16.45 18.90
N ALA A 95 9.50 -17.77 19.12
CA ALA A 95 9.18 -18.70 18.05
C ALA A 95 7.75 -18.49 17.53
N ALA A 96 6.78 -18.29 18.44
CA ALA A 96 5.41 -17.97 18.07
C ALA A 96 5.30 -16.62 17.32
N VAL A 97 6.07 -15.60 17.72
CA VAL A 97 6.12 -14.31 17.01
C VAL A 97 6.66 -14.48 15.59
N LEU A 98 7.78 -15.19 15.41
CA LEU A 98 8.35 -15.45 14.09
C LEU A 98 7.41 -16.28 13.21
N ALA A 99 6.74 -17.28 13.78
CA ALA A 99 5.75 -18.08 13.06
C ALA A 99 4.56 -17.24 12.58
N ALA A 100 4.05 -16.32 13.43
CA ALA A 100 2.96 -15.42 13.05
C ALA A 100 3.36 -14.41 11.96
N LEU A 101 4.59 -13.87 12.02
CA LEU A 101 5.11 -13.01 10.97
C LEU A 101 5.27 -13.79 9.65
N ARG A 102 5.78 -15.03 9.71
CA ARG A 102 5.91 -15.91 8.56
C ARG A 102 4.56 -16.19 7.90
N GLU A 103 3.53 -16.50 8.68
CA GLU A 103 2.18 -16.72 8.19
C GLU A 103 1.62 -15.46 7.50
N ALA A 104 1.83 -14.29 8.11
CA ALA A 104 1.44 -13.01 7.52
C ALA A 104 2.17 -12.73 6.19
N GLU A 105 3.47 -13.00 6.09
CA GLU A 105 4.23 -12.89 4.84
C GLU A 105 3.72 -13.87 3.77
N GLN A 106 3.37 -15.09 4.16
CA GLN A 106 2.82 -16.09 3.23
C GLN A 106 1.47 -15.64 2.66
N GLY A 107 0.55 -15.18 3.51
CA GLY A 107 -0.73 -14.60 3.06
C GLY A 107 -0.53 -13.36 2.19
N GLY A 108 0.44 -12.51 2.53
CA GLY A 108 0.81 -11.35 1.73
C GLY A 108 1.39 -11.74 0.37
N ARG A 109 2.24 -12.76 0.30
CA ARG A 109 2.80 -13.29 -0.95
C ARG A 109 1.70 -13.81 -1.86
N GLU A 110 0.77 -14.60 -1.32
CA GLU A 110 -0.35 -15.18 -2.09
C GLU A 110 -1.26 -14.09 -2.66
N ALA A 111 -1.61 -13.08 -1.86
CA ALA A 111 -2.40 -11.95 -2.31
C ALA A 111 -1.68 -11.18 -3.44
N ALA A 112 -0.38 -10.90 -3.29
CA ALA A 112 0.41 -10.23 -4.31
C ALA A 112 0.54 -11.06 -5.59
N ALA A 113 0.76 -12.37 -5.48
CA ALA A 113 0.85 -13.27 -6.63
C ALA A 113 -0.46 -13.33 -7.42
N LYS A 114 -1.60 -13.43 -6.72
CA LYS A 114 -2.92 -13.37 -7.36
C LYS A 114 -3.13 -12.05 -8.09
N LEU A 115 -2.84 -10.93 -7.43
CA LEU A 115 -3.00 -9.61 -8.03
C LEU A 115 -2.06 -9.41 -9.22
N CYS A 116 -0.84 -9.96 -9.17
CA CYS A 116 0.10 -9.96 -10.29
C CYS A 116 -0.46 -10.67 -11.52
N ALA A 117 -1.17 -11.78 -11.33
CA ALA A 117 -1.77 -12.55 -12.43
C ALA A 117 -2.96 -11.82 -13.08
N GLU A 118 -3.63 -10.96 -12.33
CA GLU A 118 -4.79 -10.18 -12.79
C GLU A 118 -4.40 -8.78 -13.30
N ALA A 119 -3.20 -8.30 -12.98
CA ALA A 119 -2.75 -6.95 -13.27
C ALA A 119 -2.40 -6.74 -14.77
N PRO A 120 -2.69 -5.56 -15.33
CA PRO A 120 -2.13 -5.13 -16.62
C PRO A 120 -0.59 -5.15 -16.62
N ALA A 121 0.02 -5.36 -17.79
CA ALA A 121 1.46 -5.62 -17.93
C ALA A 121 2.36 -4.51 -17.36
N ASP A 122 1.93 -3.25 -17.46
CA ASP A 122 2.62 -2.07 -16.91
C ASP A 122 2.68 -2.06 -15.38
N ARG A 123 1.75 -2.75 -14.71
CA ARG A 123 1.67 -2.89 -13.24
C ARG A 123 2.20 -4.23 -12.74
N ALA A 124 2.06 -5.28 -13.55
CA ALA A 124 2.42 -6.65 -13.18
C ALA A 124 3.89 -6.80 -12.77
N ALA A 125 4.81 -6.05 -13.39
CA ALA A 125 6.23 -6.10 -13.04
C ALA A 125 6.50 -5.68 -11.57
N LEU A 126 5.89 -4.59 -11.11
CA LEU A 126 6.01 -4.14 -9.72
C LEU A 126 5.31 -5.10 -8.76
N VAL A 127 4.11 -5.56 -9.09
CA VAL A 127 3.36 -6.48 -8.22
C VAL A 127 4.08 -7.83 -8.10
N GLY A 128 4.66 -8.32 -9.19
CA GLY A 128 5.47 -9.53 -9.21
C GLY A 128 6.75 -9.41 -8.39
N SER A 129 7.44 -8.26 -8.42
CA SER A 129 8.62 -8.04 -7.58
C SER A 129 8.26 -8.03 -6.09
N ILE A 130 7.12 -7.44 -5.72
CA ILE A 130 6.59 -7.48 -4.35
C ILE A 130 6.30 -8.93 -3.92
N ALA A 131 5.65 -9.73 -4.78
CA ALA A 131 5.38 -11.14 -4.50
C ALA A 131 6.68 -11.94 -4.30
N ALA A 132 7.70 -11.69 -5.12
CA ALA A 132 9.01 -12.32 -5.00
C ALA A 132 9.73 -11.93 -3.70
N ALA A 133 9.74 -10.64 -3.34
CA ALA A 133 10.31 -10.16 -2.10
C ALA A 133 9.67 -10.82 -0.88
N ARG A 134 8.32 -10.91 -0.86
CA ARG A 134 7.58 -11.58 0.22
C ARG A 134 7.89 -13.08 0.30
N ALA A 135 8.14 -13.74 -0.82
CA ALA A 135 8.63 -15.12 -0.80
C ALA A 135 10.00 -15.23 -0.11
N THR A 136 10.92 -14.29 -0.37
CA THR A 136 12.22 -14.22 0.32
C THR A 136 12.05 -13.96 1.82
N HIS A 137 11.10 -13.10 2.22
CA HIS A 137 10.81 -12.85 3.64
C HIS A 137 10.29 -14.10 4.34
N VAL A 138 9.38 -14.85 3.69
CA VAL A 138 8.92 -16.16 4.20
C VAL A 138 10.13 -17.06 4.46
N GLU A 139 11.11 -17.13 3.55
CA GLU A 139 12.29 -17.96 3.76
C GLU A 139 13.21 -17.45 4.88
N ALA A 140 13.35 -16.13 5.03
CA ALA A 140 14.14 -15.50 6.09
C ALA A 140 13.56 -15.72 7.50
N LEU A 141 12.24 -15.94 7.60
CA LEU A 141 11.52 -16.19 8.86
C LEU A 141 11.35 -17.70 9.17
N LYS A 142 12.17 -18.58 8.58
CA LYS A 142 12.29 -20.00 8.97
C LYS A 142 13.13 -20.14 10.23
#